data_AF-A0A8H4V0R2-F1
#
_entry.id   AF-A0A8H4V0R2-F1
#
_cell.length_a   1.000
_cell.length_b   1.000
_cell.length_c   1.000
_cell.angle_alpha   90.00
_cell.angle_beta   90.00
_cell.angle_gamma   90.00
#
_symmetry.space_group_name_H-M   'P 1'
#
loop_
_entity.id
_entity.type
_entity.pdbx_description
1 polymer ?
#
loop_
_entity_poly.entity_id
_entity_poly.type
_entity_poly.pdbx_seq_one_letter_code
_entity_poly.pdbx_strand_id
1 'polypeptide(L)'
;MGRRLWTALVWALTFWIPSFALRYIGRMKRPDIRMAWREKVVLVALILFFNGVMVFWIIEFGTLLCPNKNKVWNEQELSYNQGDNDFYVGVRGTVYDISKFWRTQHSDTTTTTSASNMQWAAGQILDPYFPVPLTQGCAAFVSNTAITLSHNNTDATPEVTAIHTSGPLQPVTDSALHNITWYADRFLPFMAQYYKGDIVWTRDTITNQANNDARYWVIINDGVYDLTDYFYTASLMNNLDT
;
A
#
# COMPACT_ATOMS: atom_id res chain seq x y z
N MET A 1 -47.53 -28.02 4.57
CA MET A 1 -46.88 -27.43 3.37
C MET A 1 -45.40 -27.81 3.25
N GLY A 2 -44.61 -27.75 4.33
CA GLY A 2 -43.16 -27.99 4.31
C GLY A 2 -42.70 -29.33 3.70
N ARG A 3 -43.35 -30.46 3.99
CA ARG A 3 -42.92 -31.78 3.45
C ARG A 3 -43.04 -31.87 1.93
N ARG A 4 -44.11 -31.32 1.34
CA ARG A 4 -44.30 -31.31 -0.12
C ARG A 4 -43.29 -30.39 -0.81
N LEU A 5 -43.00 -29.24 -0.21
CA LEU A 5 -42.02 -28.27 -0.71
C LEU A 5 -40.59 -28.84 -0.66
N TRP A 6 -40.23 -29.50 0.45
CA TRP A 6 -38.95 -30.18 0.61
C TRP A 6 -38.77 -31.30 -0.42
N THR A 7 -39.78 -32.15 -0.61
CA THR A 7 -39.71 -33.21 -1.63
C THR A 7 -39.55 -32.62 -3.03
N ALA A 8 -40.27 -31.53 -3.37
CA ALA A 8 -40.11 -30.85 -4.66
C ALA A 8 -38.69 -30.28 -4.85
N LEU A 9 -38.12 -29.65 -3.82
CA LEU A 9 -36.75 -29.12 -3.83
C LEU A 9 -35.71 -30.24 -3.99
N VAL A 10 -35.89 -31.37 -3.28
CA VAL A 10 -34.99 -32.51 -3.40
C VAL A 10 -35.00 -33.09 -4.82
N TRP A 11 -36.19 -33.19 -5.44
CA TRP A 11 -36.31 -33.59 -6.83
C TRP A 11 -35.69 -32.58 -7.80
N ALA A 12 -35.86 -31.28 -7.56
CA ALA A 12 -35.27 -30.23 -8.37
C ALA A 12 -33.73 -30.23 -8.31
N LEU A 13 -33.13 -30.44 -7.14
CA LEU A 13 -31.66 -30.46 -6.99
C LEU A 13 -31.01 -31.77 -7.43
N THR A 14 -31.78 -32.86 -7.49
CA THR A 14 -31.30 -34.19 -7.91
C THR A 14 -31.87 -34.65 -9.25
N PHE A 15 -32.40 -33.73 -10.07
CA PHE A 15 -33.08 -34.03 -11.33
C PHE A 15 -32.18 -34.76 -12.34
N TRP A 16 -30.89 -34.45 -12.33
CA TRP A 16 -29.84 -35.06 -13.16
C TRP A 16 -29.47 -36.49 -12.74
N ILE A 17 -29.98 -36.98 -11.60
CA ILE A 17 -29.80 -38.35 -11.14
C ILE A 17 -31.12 -39.10 -11.40
N PRO A 18 -31.26 -39.82 -12.52
CA PRO A 18 -32.52 -40.47 -12.84
C PRO A 18 -32.79 -41.70 -11.96
N SER A 19 -34.07 -41.96 -11.69
CA SER A 19 -34.48 -43.03 -10.76
C SER A 19 -34.17 -44.46 -11.24
N PHE A 20 -33.93 -44.67 -12.54
CA PHE A 20 -33.47 -45.96 -13.06
C PHE A 20 -32.00 -46.21 -12.69
N ALA A 21 -31.14 -45.20 -12.73
CA ALA A 21 -29.74 -45.33 -12.32
C ALA A 21 -29.64 -45.72 -10.84
N LEU A 22 -30.44 -45.08 -9.97
CA LEU A 22 -30.51 -45.44 -8.55
C LEU A 22 -31.03 -46.87 -8.32
N ARG A 23 -31.94 -47.34 -9.18
CA ARG A 23 -32.53 -48.69 -9.08
C ARG A 23 -31.56 -49.78 -9.53
N TYR A 24 -30.92 -49.60 -10.68
CA TYR A 24 -30.11 -50.64 -11.33
C TYR A 24 -28.63 -50.57 -10.95
N ILE A 25 -28.06 -49.36 -10.86
CA ILE A 25 -26.65 -49.15 -10.49
C ILE A 25 -26.53 -49.06 -8.97
N GLY A 26 -27.34 -48.18 -8.35
CA GLY A 26 -27.34 -47.99 -6.90
C GLY A 26 -27.99 -49.12 -6.10
N ARG A 27 -28.56 -50.14 -6.77
CA ARG A 27 -29.28 -51.29 -6.18
C ARG A 27 -30.41 -50.91 -5.21
N MET A 28 -30.92 -49.68 -5.29
CA MET A 28 -32.01 -49.19 -4.43
C MET A 28 -33.36 -49.56 -5.03
N LYS A 29 -33.84 -50.77 -4.72
CA LYS A 29 -35.10 -51.33 -5.29
C LYS A 29 -36.36 -50.60 -4.81
N ARG A 30 -36.39 -50.13 -3.56
CA ARG A 30 -37.58 -49.52 -2.96
C ARG A 30 -37.62 -47.99 -3.18
N PRO A 31 -38.80 -47.39 -3.44
CA PRO A 31 -38.93 -45.96 -3.71
C PRO A 31 -38.63 -45.06 -2.50
N ASP A 32 -38.96 -45.50 -1.29
CA ASP A 32 -38.65 -44.84 -0.02
C ASP A 32 -37.14 -44.70 0.21
N ILE A 33 -36.36 -45.76 -0.04
CA ILE A 33 -34.89 -45.73 0.06
C ILE A 33 -34.30 -44.70 -0.91
N ARG A 34 -34.78 -44.67 -2.15
CA ARG A 34 -34.29 -43.72 -3.17
C ARG A 34 -34.57 -42.28 -2.75
N MET A 35 -35.74 -42.01 -2.17
CA MET A 35 -36.08 -40.69 -1.68
C MET A 35 -35.16 -40.29 -0.50
N ALA A 36 -34.99 -41.16 0.49
CA ALA A 36 -34.10 -40.91 1.63
C ALA A 36 -32.63 -40.70 1.20
N TRP A 37 -32.18 -41.41 0.17
CA TRP A 37 -30.86 -41.20 -0.42
C TRP A 37 -30.74 -39.81 -1.07
N ARG A 38 -31.74 -39.40 -1.88
CA ARG A 38 -31.75 -38.07 -2.49
C ARG A 38 -31.75 -36.96 -1.44
N GLU A 39 -32.51 -37.13 -0.35
CA GLU A 39 -32.52 -36.19 0.78
C GLU A 39 -31.13 -36.02 1.39
N LYS A 40 -30.40 -37.13 1.63
CA LYS A 40 -29.03 -37.10 2.16
C LYS A 40 -28.06 -36.37 1.22
N VAL A 41 -28.15 -36.63 -0.09
CA VAL A 41 -27.32 -35.94 -1.09
C VAL A 41 -27.59 -34.43 -1.06
N VAL A 42 -28.86 -34.03 -1.00
CA VAL A 42 -29.23 -32.61 -0.93
C VAL A 42 -28.75 -31.97 0.37
N LEU A 43 -28.86 -32.65 1.51
CA LEU A 43 -28.33 -32.16 2.78
C LEU A 43 -26.82 -31.95 2.71
N VAL A 44 -26.06 -32.91 2.17
CA VAL A 44 -24.60 -32.76 1.98
C VAL A 44 -24.29 -31.61 1.02
N ALA A 45 -25.01 -31.49 -0.10
CA ALA A 45 -24.81 -30.41 -1.06
C ALA A 45 -25.12 -29.03 -0.45
N LEU A 46 -26.18 -28.91 0.36
CA LEU A 46 -26.51 -27.67 1.06
C LEU A 46 -25.44 -27.32 2.10
N ILE A 47 -24.96 -28.30 2.87
CA ILE A 47 -23.86 -28.07 3.82
C ILE A 47 -22.62 -27.57 3.08
N LEU A 48 -22.21 -28.22 1.98
CA LEU A 48 -21.07 -27.77 1.18
C LEU A 48 -21.30 -26.38 0.57
N PHE A 49 -22.51 -26.11 0.08
CA PHE A 49 -22.87 -24.80 -0.46
C PHE A 49 -22.76 -23.70 0.61
N PHE A 50 -23.35 -23.88 1.79
CA PHE A 50 -23.27 -22.89 2.86
C PHE A 50 -21.85 -22.70 3.39
N ASN A 51 -21.06 -23.77 3.49
CA ASN A 51 -19.63 -23.66 3.82
C ASN A 51 -18.87 -22.89 2.73
N GLY A 52 -19.13 -23.17 1.45
CA GLY A 52 -18.55 -22.45 0.33
C GLY A 52 -18.93 -20.96 0.32
N VAL A 53 -20.19 -20.63 0.60
CA VAL A 53 -20.66 -19.25 0.74
C VAL A 53 -19.96 -18.54 1.89
N MET A 54 -19.77 -19.21 3.04
CA MET A 54 -19.04 -18.63 4.17
C MET A 54 -17.56 -18.39 3.83
N VAL A 55 -16.89 -19.34 3.19
CA VAL A 55 -15.50 -19.16 2.73
C VAL A 55 -15.40 -18.01 1.73
N PHE A 56 -16.31 -17.94 0.74
CA PHE A 56 -16.39 -16.84 -0.21
C PHE A 56 -16.60 -15.50 0.49
N TRP A 57 -17.52 -15.43 1.45
CA TRP A 57 -17.83 -14.21 2.21
C TRP A 57 -16.63 -13.70 3.01
N ILE A 58 -15.85 -14.61 3.61
CA ILE A 58 -14.70 -14.25 4.46
C ILE A 58 -13.47 -13.88 3.62
N ILE A 59 -13.17 -14.64 2.57
CA ILE A 59 -11.88 -14.51 1.84
C ILE A 59 -12.04 -13.67 0.57
N GLU A 60 -13.00 -14.04 -0.29
CA GLU A 60 -13.10 -13.52 -1.65
C GLU A 60 -13.88 -12.21 -1.73
N PHE A 61 -14.93 -12.07 -0.92
CA PHE A 61 -15.82 -10.91 -0.97
C PHE A 61 -15.08 -9.59 -0.71
N GLY A 62 -14.11 -9.59 0.20
CA GLY A 62 -13.27 -8.41 0.44
C GLY A 62 -12.40 -8.04 -0.76
N THR A 63 -11.89 -9.03 -1.50
CA THR A 63 -11.12 -8.79 -2.74
C THR A 63 -12.03 -8.36 -3.89
N LEU A 64 -13.28 -8.84 -3.93
CA LEU A 64 -14.26 -8.44 -4.95
C LEU A 64 -14.67 -6.96 -4.80
N LEU A 65 -14.92 -6.51 -3.57
CA LEU A 65 -15.27 -5.10 -3.30
C LEU A 65 -14.07 -4.16 -3.48
N CYS A 66 -12.88 -4.60 -3.04
CA CYS A 66 -11.65 -3.81 -3.07
C CYS A 66 -10.53 -4.58 -3.79
N PRO A 67 -10.56 -4.68 -5.14
CA PRO A 67 -9.60 -5.48 -5.91
C PRO A 67 -8.15 -4.99 -5.79
N ASN A 68 -7.96 -3.70 -5.47
CA ASN A 68 -6.64 -3.09 -5.28
C ASN A 68 -6.26 -2.92 -3.80
N LYS A 69 -6.89 -3.63 -2.85
CA LYS A 69 -6.55 -3.53 -1.42
C LYS A 69 -5.09 -3.88 -1.12
N ASN A 70 -4.44 -4.65 -1.99
CA ASN A 70 -3.02 -5.02 -1.90
C ASN A 70 -2.06 -3.97 -2.49
N LYS A 71 -2.59 -2.85 -2.99
CA LYS A 71 -1.82 -1.72 -3.54
C LYS A 71 -2.01 -0.44 -2.72
N VAL A 72 -2.56 -0.57 -1.52
CA VAL A 72 -2.69 0.52 -0.57
C VAL A 72 -2.07 0.07 0.74
N TRP A 73 -1.39 1.00 1.40
CA TRP A 73 -0.61 0.72 2.60
C TRP A 73 -0.87 1.83 3.61
N ASN A 74 -1.10 1.46 4.86
CA ASN A 74 -0.91 2.42 5.95
C ASN A 74 0.55 2.35 6.48
N GLU A 75 0.93 3.34 7.29
CA GLU A 75 2.27 3.43 7.87
C GLU A 75 2.66 2.18 8.68
N GLN A 76 1.71 1.60 9.41
CA GLN A 76 1.94 0.41 10.21
C GLN A 76 2.20 -0.83 9.33
N GLU A 77 1.42 -1.03 8.26
CA GLU A 77 1.63 -2.10 7.29
C GLU A 77 2.99 -1.99 6.60
N LEU A 78 3.39 -0.77 6.22
CA LEU A 78 4.71 -0.50 5.67
C LEU A 78 5.80 -0.87 6.69
N SER A 79 5.61 -0.50 7.96
CA SER A 79 6.58 -0.73 9.03
C SER A 79 6.95 -2.18 9.27
N TYR A 80 6.15 -3.15 8.82
CA TYR A 80 6.43 -4.58 8.96
C TYR A 80 7.41 -5.15 7.93
N ASN A 81 7.72 -4.41 6.86
CA ASN A 81 8.58 -4.86 5.76
C ASN A 81 10.04 -4.42 6.02
N GLN A 82 10.63 -5.01 7.05
CA GLN A 82 12.00 -4.72 7.52
C GLN A 82 12.99 -5.84 7.15
N GLY A 83 12.57 -6.76 6.29
CA GLY A 83 13.32 -7.96 5.96
C GLY A 83 14.35 -7.75 4.85
N ASP A 84 15.36 -8.61 4.84
CA ASP A 84 16.42 -8.63 3.84
C ASP A 84 15.95 -8.84 2.39
N ASN A 85 14.83 -9.55 2.24
CA ASN A 85 14.13 -9.85 0.98
C ASN A 85 12.72 -9.22 0.93
N ASP A 86 12.43 -8.36 1.90
CA ASP A 86 11.14 -7.69 2.09
C ASP A 86 11.43 -6.30 2.69
N PHE A 87 12.13 -5.49 1.90
CA PHE A 87 12.69 -4.21 2.31
C PHE A 87 11.92 -3.10 1.60
N TYR A 88 10.87 -2.58 2.24
CA TYR A 88 10.03 -1.56 1.61
C TYR A 88 10.29 -0.18 2.22
N VAL A 89 10.08 0.86 1.42
CA VAL A 89 10.20 2.24 1.84
C VAL A 89 9.05 3.07 1.29
N GLY A 90 8.63 4.08 2.04
CA GLY A 90 7.68 5.08 1.60
C GLY A 90 8.40 6.32 1.12
N VAL A 91 8.06 6.84 -0.06
CA VAL A 91 8.48 8.19 -0.49
C VAL A 91 7.32 8.90 -1.16
N ARG A 92 6.98 10.10 -0.68
CA ARG A 92 5.96 11.02 -1.20
C ARG A 92 4.63 10.33 -1.50
N GLY A 93 4.15 9.55 -0.53
CA GLY A 93 2.86 8.87 -0.63
C GLY A 93 2.87 7.58 -1.45
N THR A 94 4.04 7.09 -1.87
CA THR A 94 4.17 5.82 -2.62
C THR A 94 5.05 4.84 -1.86
N VAL A 95 4.66 3.57 -1.83
CA VAL A 95 5.46 2.45 -1.32
C VAL A 95 6.26 1.82 -2.44
N TYR A 96 7.55 1.57 -2.17
CA TYR A 96 8.49 0.94 -3.08
C TYR A 96 9.12 -0.30 -2.44
N ASP A 97 9.20 -1.38 -3.20
CA ASP A 97 9.92 -2.61 -2.82
C ASP A 97 11.36 -2.55 -3.33
N ILE A 98 12.26 -2.19 -2.43
CA ILE A 98 13.66 -1.96 -2.75
C ILE A 98 14.54 -3.16 -2.40
N SER A 99 13.93 -4.31 -2.10
CA SER A 99 14.59 -5.56 -1.68
C SER A 99 15.72 -5.99 -2.60
N LYS A 100 15.63 -5.65 -3.88
CA LYS A 100 16.61 -6.00 -4.90
C LYS A 100 17.77 -5.01 -5.07
N PHE A 101 17.64 -3.77 -4.57
CA PHE A 101 18.64 -2.73 -4.81
C PHE A 101 19.24 -2.12 -3.54
N TRP A 102 18.62 -2.31 -2.37
CA TRP A 102 19.03 -1.62 -1.15
C TRP A 102 20.50 -1.89 -0.76
N ARG A 103 21.08 -3.04 -1.16
CA ARG A 103 22.50 -3.38 -0.95
C ARG A 103 23.42 -3.00 -2.12
N THR A 104 22.85 -2.62 -3.26
CA THR A 104 23.61 -2.25 -4.45
C THR A 104 24.13 -0.83 -4.29
N GLN A 105 25.38 -0.59 -4.68
CA GLN A 105 25.94 0.77 -4.66
C GLN A 105 25.07 1.71 -5.50
N HIS A 106 24.55 2.75 -4.84
CA HIS A 106 23.73 3.79 -5.47
C HIS A 106 24.13 5.21 -5.03
N SER A 107 25.22 5.33 -4.26
CA SER A 107 25.91 6.59 -4.03
C SER A 107 27.06 6.74 -5.04
N ASP A 108 27.20 7.94 -5.59
CA ASP A 108 28.33 8.36 -6.43
C ASP A 108 29.26 9.36 -5.69
N THR A 109 29.11 9.42 -4.37
CA THR A 109 29.99 10.18 -3.46
C THR A 109 30.91 9.22 -2.68
N THR A 110 31.59 9.72 -1.64
CA THR A 110 32.45 8.90 -0.76
C THR A 110 31.68 7.86 0.06
N THR A 111 30.35 7.92 0.10
CA THR A 111 29.51 6.96 0.84
C THR A 111 29.41 5.64 0.07
N THR A 112 29.76 4.55 0.74
CA THR A 112 29.58 3.18 0.23
C THR A 112 28.29 2.59 0.80
N THR A 113 27.39 2.13 -0.06
CA THR A 113 26.18 1.39 0.33
C THR A 113 26.56 0.05 0.96
N SER A 114 26.01 -0.24 2.13
CA SER A 114 26.20 -1.51 2.84
C SER A 114 24.92 -1.89 3.59
N ALA A 115 24.89 -3.12 4.13
CA ALA A 115 23.77 -3.51 4.98
C ALA A 115 23.67 -2.60 6.23
N SER A 116 24.81 -2.22 6.81
CA SER A 116 24.86 -1.47 8.06
C SER A 116 24.35 -0.04 7.95
N ASN A 117 24.48 0.62 6.80
CA ASN A 117 24.02 2.00 6.62
C ASN A 117 22.66 2.12 5.93
N MET A 118 22.08 1.01 5.50
CA MET A 118 20.75 1.00 4.89
C MET A 118 19.67 0.41 5.79
N GLN A 119 20.00 -0.52 6.70
CA GLN A 119 19.00 -1.29 7.45
C GLN A 119 17.94 -0.43 8.17
N TRP A 120 18.32 0.74 8.66
CA TRP A 120 17.40 1.66 9.36
C TRP A 120 16.23 2.12 8.48
N ALA A 121 16.42 2.16 7.16
CA ALA A 121 15.43 2.67 6.21
C ALA A 121 14.27 1.71 5.97
N ALA A 122 14.44 0.42 6.33
CA ALA A 122 13.44 -0.60 6.07
C ALA A 122 12.14 -0.31 6.82
N GLY A 123 11.01 -0.32 6.11
CA GLY A 123 9.69 -0.02 6.65
C GLY A 123 9.45 1.46 7.01
N GLN A 124 10.34 2.37 6.63
CA GLN A 124 10.23 3.81 6.96
C GLN A 124 9.60 4.63 5.83
N ILE A 125 8.99 5.75 6.18
CA ILE A 125 8.65 6.84 5.25
C ILE A 125 9.84 7.80 5.20
N LEU A 126 10.46 7.94 4.02
CA LEU A 126 11.74 8.61 3.80
C LEU A 126 11.59 9.97 3.11
N ASP A 127 10.40 10.59 3.13
CA ASP A 127 10.14 11.88 2.49
C ASP A 127 11.20 12.96 2.78
N PRO A 128 11.70 13.13 4.03
CA PRO A 128 12.75 14.10 4.35
C PRO A 128 14.09 13.83 3.66
N TYR A 129 14.40 12.57 3.34
CA TYR A 129 15.66 12.17 2.72
C TYR A 129 15.72 12.40 1.21
N PHE A 130 14.59 12.70 0.58
CA PHE A 130 14.49 13.01 -0.83
C PHE A 130 13.86 14.40 -1.04
N PRO A 131 14.57 15.47 -0.63
CA PRO A 131 14.06 16.83 -0.78
C PRO A 131 13.94 17.20 -2.26
N VAL A 132 12.79 17.76 -2.63
CA VAL A 132 12.55 18.31 -3.97
C VAL A 132 12.98 19.78 -3.95
N PRO A 133 13.91 20.21 -4.82
CA PRO A 133 14.24 21.63 -4.92
C PRO A 133 12.99 22.47 -5.19
N LEU A 134 12.76 23.53 -4.41
CA LEU A 134 11.54 24.32 -4.51
C LEU A 134 11.40 25.00 -5.88
N THR A 135 12.52 25.34 -6.53
CA THR A 135 12.53 25.86 -7.91
C THR A 135 12.09 24.84 -8.95
N GLN A 136 12.05 23.54 -8.61
CA GLN A 136 11.50 22.47 -9.45
C GLN A 136 10.05 22.16 -9.08
N GLY A 137 9.77 21.93 -7.78
CA GLY A 137 8.43 21.57 -7.31
C GLY A 137 7.43 22.73 -7.31
N CYS A 138 7.91 23.96 -7.22
CA CYS A 138 7.13 25.20 -7.13
C CYS A 138 7.65 26.26 -8.12
N ALA A 139 8.09 25.85 -9.31
CA ALA A 139 8.79 26.70 -10.30
C ALA A 139 8.06 28.00 -10.67
N ALA A 140 6.72 28.05 -10.56
CA ALA A 140 5.93 29.24 -10.81
C ALA A 140 6.04 30.31 -9.70
N PHE A 141 6.50 29.92 -8.51
CA PHE A 141 6.51 30.74 -7.31
C PHE A 141 7.92 30.95 -6.75
N VAL A 142 8.81 29.96 -6.88
CA VAL A 142 10.16 30.02 -6.31
C VAL A 142 11.22 30.03 -7.41
N SER A 143 12.06 31.07 -7.42
CA SER A 143 13.19 31.22 -8.35
C SER A 143 14.55 31.10 -7.68
N ASN A 144 14.64 31.33 -6.36
CA ASN A 144 15.88 31.28 -5.62
C ASN A 144 16.25 29.83 -5.26
N THR A 145 17.36 29.34 -5.81
CA THR A 145 17.86 27.97 -5.58
C THR A 145 18.47 27.75 -4.20
N ALA A 146 18.63 28.79 -3.39
CA ALA A 146 19.15 28.69 -2.03
C ALA A 146 18.07 28.43 -0.97
N ILE A 147 16.78 28.51 -1.34
CA ILE A 147 15.67 28.31 -0.40
C ILE A 147 15.31 26.81 -0.35
N THR A 148 15.28 26.25 0.85
CA THR A 148 14.86 24.87 1.13
C THR A 148 13.86 24.84 2.27
N LEU A 149 13.04 23.79 2.31
CA LEU A 149 12.23 23.50 3.49
C LEU A 149 13.14 23.11 4.67
N SER A 150 12.80 23.64 5.84
CA SER A 150 13.37 23.24 7.13
C SER A 150 12.38 22.30 7.84
N HIS A 151 12.91 21.30 8.52
CA HIS A 151 12.10 20.36 9.29
C HIS A 151 11.75 20.93 10.65
N ASN A 152 10.46 20.90 11.01
CA ASN A 152 10.02 21.26 12.37
C ASN A 152 10.50 20.21 13.40
N ASN A 153 10.57 18.95 12.98
CA ASN A 153 11.13 17.86 13.78
C ASN A 153 12.65 17.77 13.59
N THR A 154 13.42 17.92 14.67
CA THR A 154 14.89 17.81 14.66
C THR A 154 15.39 16.41 14.31
N ASP A 155 14.55 15.40 14.52
CA ASP A 155 14.86 13.99 14.25
C ASP A 155 14.28 13.52 12.90
N ALA A 156 13.95 14.46 11.99
CA ALA A 156 13.45 14.11 10.66
C ALA A 156 14.49 13.40 9.78
N THR A 157 15.78 13.71 9.97
CA THR A 157 16.89 13.15 9.19
C THR A 157 18.09 12.78 10.08
N PRO A 158 17.97 11.79 10.99
CA PRO A 158 19.10 11.32 11.81
C PRO A 158 20.28 10.83 10.96
N GLU A 159 20.00 10.26 9.78
CA GLU A 159 21.01 9.68 8.89
C GLU A 159 21.44 10.68 7.81
N VAL A 160 22.17 11.72 8.23
CA VAL A 160 22.53 12.87 7.36
C VAL A 160 23.24 12.49 6.05
N THR A 161 23.94 11.36 6.02
CA THR A 161 24.65 10.86 4.83
C THR A 161 23.72 10.26 3.78
N ALA A 162 22.46 9.98 4.13
CA ALA A 162 21.43 9.45 3.26
C ALA A 162 20.54 10.54 2.63
N ILE A 163 20.78 11.82 2.91
CA ILE A 163 20.00 12.92 2.34
C ILE A 163 20.41 13.15 0.89
N HIS A 164 19.45 13.02 -0.02
CA HIS A 164 19.63 13.19 -1.46
C HIS A 164 19.39 14.65 -1.88
N THR A 165 20.11 15.59 -1.26
CA THR A 165 20.08 17.01 -1.65
C THR A 165 20.52 17.15 -3.10
N SER A 166 19.66 17.73 -3.94
CA SER A 166 19.93 17.92 -5.37
C SER A 166 20.05 19.39 -5.78
N GLY A 167 20.82 19.65 -6.83
CA GLY A 167 21.06 20.98 -7.37
C GLY A 167 22.20 21.74 -6.69
N PRO A 168 22.20 23.09 -6.74
CA PRO A 168 23.31 23.93 -6.29
C PRO A 168 23.72 23.78 -4.82
N LEU A 169 22.85 23.21 -3.98
CA LEU A 169 23.14 22.94 -2.56
C LEU A 169 23.86 21.61 -2.33
N GLN A 170 24.05 20.79 -3.37
CA GLN A 170 24.87 19.59 -3.30
C GLN A 170 26.36 19.95 -3.35
N PRO A 171 27.14 19.71 -2.26
CA PRO A 171 28.55 20.07 -2.20
C PRO A 171 29.45 19.25 -3.15
N VAL A 172 29.08 18.01 -3.48
CA VAL A 172 29.86 17.16 -4.39
C VAL A 172 29.46 17.46 -5.83
N THR A 173 30.19 18.35 -6.49
CA THR A 173 29.87 18.84 -7.85
C THR A 173 29.90 17.78 -8.93
N ASP A 174 30.69 16.71 -8.73
CA ASP A 174 30.83 15.60 -9.68
C ASP A 174 29.71 14.55 -9.53
N SER A 175 28.89 14.64 -8.48
CA SER A 175 27.75 13.76 -8.26
C SER A 175 26.61 14.10 -9.22
N ALA A 176 25.86 13.08 -9.65
CA ALA A 176 24.61 13.25 -10.36
C ALA A 176 23.60 14.09 -9.56
N LEU A 177 23.68 14.08 -8.22
CA LEU A 177 22.86 14.93 -7.35
C LEU A 177 23.11 16.42 -7.60
N HIS A 178 24.27 16.84 -8.10
CA HIS A 178 24.52 18.25 -8.40
C HIS A 178 23.60 18.81 -9.50
N ASN A 179 22.96 17.94 -10.30
CA ASN A 179 21.92 18.34 -11.23
C ASN A 179 20.60 18.64 -10.47
N ILE A 180 20.08 19.86 -10.62
CA ILE A 180 18.83 20.30 -9.98
C ILE A 180 17.60 19.50 -10.44
N THR A 181 17.64 18.90 -11.63
CA THR A 181 16.54 18.06 -12.14
C THR A 181 16.67 16.59 -11.73
N TRP A 182 17.69 16.21 -10.94
CA TRP A 182 17.96 14.81 -10.57
C TRP A 182 16.74 14.09 -10.00
N TYR A 183 15.94 14.76 -9.16
CA TYR A 183 14.74 14.16 -8.58
C TYR A 183 13.76 13.71 -9.68
N ALA A 184 13.45 14.59 -10.63
CA ALA A 184 12.51 14.30 -11.70
C ALA A 184 13.08 13.34 -12.75
N ASP A 185 14.34 13.53 -13.14
CA ASP A 185 14.94 12.83 -14.28
C ASP A 185 15.56 11.48 -13.91
N ARG A 186 15.93 11.27 -12.65
CA ARG A 186 16.65 10.07 -12.19
C ARG A 186 15.90 9.32 -11.11
N PHE A 187 15.52 10.00 -10.03
CA PHE A 187 14.88 9.36 -8.89
C PHE A 187 13.49 8.80 -9.27
N LEU A 188 12.59 9.63 -9.82
CA LEU A 188 11.23 9.18 -10.16
C LEU A 188 11.21 7.99 -11.15
N PRO A 189 11.92 8.01 -12.30
CA PRO A 189 11.91 6.89 -13.23
C PRO A 189 12.58 5.63 -12.69
N PHE A 190 13.61 5.78 -11.83
CA PHE A 190 14.26 4.64 -11.19
C PHE A 190 13.32 3.98 -10.18
N MET A 191 12.75 4.77 -9.26
CA MET A 191 11.85 4.27 -8.22
C MET A 191 10.55 3.69 -8.78
N ALA A 192 10.05 4.20 -9.91
CA ALA A 192 8.86 3.65 -10.57
C ALA A 192 9.00 2.14 -10.91
N GLN A 193 10.22 1.63 -11.10
CA GLN A 193 10.47 0.19 -11.34
C GLN A 193 10.20 -0.68 -10.12
N TYR A 194 10.14 -0.07 -8.93
CA TYR A 194 9.96 -0.73 -7.63
C TYR A 194 8.59 -0.44 -7.00
N TYR A 195 7.68 0.18 -7.74
CA TYR A 195 6.34 0.56 -7.26
C TYR A 195 5.57 -0.63 -6.68
N LYS A 196 4.95 -0.43 -5.51
CA LYS A 196 4.01 -1.39 -4.89
C LYS A 196 2.61 -0.85 -4.68
N GLY A 197 2.47 0.42 -4.35
CA GLY A 197 1.16 0.97 -3.99
C GLY A 197 1.25 2.36 -3.38
N ASP A 198 0.10 2.89 -3.00
CA ASP A 198 -0.02 4.22 -2.39
C ASP A 198 -0.07 4.10 -0.87
N ILE A 199 0.51 5.09 -0.18
CA ILE A 199 0.33 5.28 1.26
C ILE A 199 -0.96 6.03 1.49
N VAL A 200 -1.82 5.50 2.36
CA VAL A 200 -3.14 6.06 2.65
C VAL A 200 -3.29 6.38 4.13
N TRP A 201 -4.06 7.42 4.39
CA TRP A 201 -4.37 7.90 5.74
C TRP A 201 -5.87 7.91 5.95
N THR A 202 -6.33 7.48 7.13
CA THR A 202 -7.74 7.63 7.48
C THR A 202 -8.03 9.09 7.81
N ARG A 203 -9.25 9.56 7.51
CA ARG A 203 -9.67 10.92 7.86
C ARG A 203 -9.63 11.15 9.37
N ASP A 204 -9.87 10.12 10.16
CA ASP A 204 -9.77 10.18 11.62
C ASP A 204 -8.33 10.44 12.08
N THR A 205 -7.34 9.74 11.52
CA THR A 205 -5.92 10.01 11.82
C THR A 205 -5.52 11.43 11.44
N ILE A 206 -5.89 11.88 10.24
CA ILE A 206 -5.62 13.25 9.77
C ILE A 206 -6.23 14.27 10.74
N THR A 207 -7.50 14.10 11.09
CA THR A 207 -8.24 15.01 11.98
C THR A 207 -7.64 15.02 13.39
N ASN A 208 -7.25 13.86 13.91
CA ASN A 208 -6.63 13.75 15.22
C ASN A 208 -5.26 14.44 15.27
N GLN A 209 -4.39 14.19 14.27
CA GLN A 209 -3.07 14.82 14.22
C GLN A 209 -3.17 16.35 13.99
N ALA A 210 -4.14 16.80 13.19
CA ALA A 210 -4.37 18.23 12.97
C ALA A 210 -4.80 18.97 14.25
N ASN A 211 -5.66 18.35 15.06
CA ASN A 211 -6.19 18.98 16.27
C ASN A 211 -5.27 18.84 17.50
N ASN A 212 -4.52 17.74 17.60
CA ASN A 212 -3.78 17.40 18.82
C ASN A 212 -2.24 17.48 18.68
N ASP A 213 -1.71 17.28 17.46
CA ASP A 213 -0.26 17.17 17.24
C ASP A 213 0.31 18.37 16.46
N ALA A 214 -0.50 19.41 16.26
CA ALA A 214 -0.16 20.62 15.50
C ALA A 214 0.38 20.32 14.08
N ARG A 215 -0.13 19.25 13.43
CA ARG A 215 0.21 18.94 12.03
C ARG A 215 -0.71 19.66 11.07
N TYR A 216 -0.14 20.35 10.09
CA TYR A 216 -0.88 21.17 9.13
C TYR A 216 -1.27 20.35 7.89
N TRP A 217 -2.15 19.38 8.08
CA TRP A 217 -2.66 18.54 6.99
C TRP A 217 -3.66 19.29 6.10
N VAL A 218 -3.58 19.06 4.79
CA VAL A 218 -4.60 19.48 3.82
C VAL A 218 -4.93 18.33 2.87
N ILE A 219 -6.23 18.20 2.54
CA ILE A 219 -6.70 17.28 1.51
C ILE A 219 -7.09 18.09 0.27
N ILE A 220 -6.44 17.83 -0.86
CA ILE A 220 -6.69 18.50 -2.13
C ILE A 220 -6.84 17.43 -3.21
N ASN A 221 -7.99 17.39 -3.89
CA ASN A 221 -8.28 16.40 -4.95
C ASN A 221 -7.97 14.96 -4.51
N ASP A 222 -8.42 14.58 -3.30
CA ASP A 222 -8.15 13.30 -2.64
C ASP A 222 -6.68 13.00 -2.28
N GLY A 223 -5.74 13.88 -2.64
CA GLY A 223 -4.36 13.84 -2.16
C GLY A 223 -4.22 14.41 -0.75
N VAL A 224 -3.35 13.81 0.07
CA VAL A 224 -3.07 14.23 1.44
C VAL A 224 -1.69 14.87 1.50
N TYR A 225 -1.61 16.10 2.01
CA TYR A 225 -0.36 16.87 2.07
C TYR A 225 -0.13 17.36 3.50
N ASP A 226 1.08 17.15 4.03
CA ASP A 226 1.53 17.73 5.30
C ASP A 226 2.29 19.03 5.03
N LEU A 227 1.71 20.18 5.40
CA LEU A 227 2.31 21.51 5.24
C LEU A 227 3.05 21.98 6.49
N THR A 228 3.30 21.10 7.46
CA THR A 228 3.95 21.48 8.73
C THR A 228 5.32 22.11 8.51
N ASP A 229 6.17 21.48 7.71
CA ASP A 229 7.51 21.99 7.39
C ASP A 229 7.45 23.28 6.55
N TYR A 230 6.40 23.45 5.73
CA TYR A 230 6.18 24.70 4.99
C TYR A 230 5.94 25.87 5.95
N PHE A 231 4.96 25.75 6.86
CA PHE A 231 4.65 26.83 7.80
C PHE A 231 5.79 27.08 8.80
N TYR A 232 6.50 26.02 9.21
CA TYR A 232 7.69 26.16 10.03
C TYR A 232 8.79 26.95 9.31
N THR A 233 9.10 26.60 8.05
CA THR A 233 10.08 27.32 7.23
C THR A 233 9.69 28.79 7.07
N ALA A 234 8.43 29.08 6.74
CA ALA A 234 7.92 30.44 6.58
C ALA A 234 8.10 31.27 7.87
N SER A 235 7.87 30.66 9.04
CA SER A 235 8.06 31.32 10.33
C SER A 235 9.52 31.71 10.60
N LEU A 236 10.49 30.88 10.20
CA LEU A 236 11.92 31.16 10.32
C LEU A 236 12.36 32.29 9.38
N MET A 237 11.67 32.45 8.25
CA MET A 237 11.93 33.49 7.26
C MET A 237 11.17 34.80 7.54
N ASN A 238 10.70 35.02 8.78
CA ASN A 238 9.92 36.20 9.20
C ASN A 238 8.61 36.40 8.40
N ASN A 239 7.99 35.34 7.90
CA ASN A 239 6.83 35.42 6.99
C ASN A 239 7.11 36.28 5.74
N LEU A 240 8.36 36.35 5.28
CA LEU A 240 8.66 36.96 3.99
C LEU A 240 7.97 36.15 2.89
N ASP A 241 7.09 36.78 2.13
CA ASP A 241 6.56 36.21 0.88
C ASP A 241 7.76 36.00 -0.07
N THR A 242 8.12 34.75 -0.32
CA THR A 242 9.16 34.35 -1.28
C THR A 242 8.55 33.93 -2.59
#